data_AF-A0A679I9A6-F1
#
_entry.id   AF-A0A679I9A6-F1
#
_cell.length_a   1.000
_cell.length_b   1.000
_cell.length_c   1.000
_cell.angle_alpha   90.00
_cell.angle_beta   90.00
_cell.angle_gamma   90.00
#
_symmetry.space_group_name_H-M   'P 1'
#
loop_
_entity.id
_entity.type
_entity.pdbx_description
1 polymer ?
#
loop_
_entity_poly.entity_id
_entity_poly.type
_entity_poly.pdbx_seq_one_letter_code
_entity_poly.pdbx_strand_id
1 'polypeptide(L)'
;MKKIFFLMGTLLVLASSACGYFLYQNAQLYHNSLKAAEVAIAKKDYRNAAINVERALFIKKDSEDAQAYKEQLEPAMALENQETFDVDFITAQTKKILRVSKGSAELKAQAREMQANVAKLNEEKKEFQNNLTELQTALSQKDLLKAEAELTTLNKVDDQAIHLADVCQVRNTLALEFAQAVAKQQEAMQQKLQKAEKMIIIGEFLEANLIIEPLATTEMVKELANIQLQAKKLQGIIRQQGKLQEMM
;
A
#
# COMPACT_ATOMS: atom_id res chain seq x y z
N MET A 1 -48.85 2.09 -91.73
CA MET A 1 -48.53 1.09 -90.69
C MET A 1 -47.36 1.63 -89.85
N LYS A 2 -47.66 2.19 -88.67
CA LYS A 2 -46.69 2.87 -87.79
C LYS A 2 -46.23 1.93 -86.67
N LYS A 3 -44.91 1.87 -86.46
CA LYS A 3 -44.23 1.15 -85.38
C LYS A 3 -44.47 1.87 -84.04
N ILE A 4 -44.88 1.13 -83.01
CA ILE A 4 -44.79 1.53 -81.60
C ILE A 4 -44.09 0.38 -80.88
N PHE A 5 -42.80 0.56 -80.63
CA PHE A 5 -41.97 -0.32 -79.80
C PHE A 5 -40.86 0.59 -79.27
N PHE A 6 -41.03 1.13 -78.06
CA PHE A 6 -39.96 1.58 -77.14
C PHE A 6 -40.58 2.47 -76.05
N LEU A 7 -40.96 1.90 -74.89
CA LEU A 7 -41.07 2.64 -73.62
C LEU A 7 -41.36 1.66 -72.47
N MET A 8 -40.46 0.69 -72.28
CA MET A 8 -40.44 -0.20 -71.11
C MET A 8 -38.98 -0.57 -70.84
N GLY A 9 -38.21 0.37 -70.27
CA GLY A 9 -36.77 0.16 -70.10
C GLY A 9 -36.03 1.10 -69.15
N THR A 10 -36.71 1.88 -68.31
CA THR A 10 -36.05 2.86 -67.43
C THR A 10 -36.70 2.98 -66.05
N LEU A 11 -37.12 1.86 -65.45
CA LEU A 11 -37.69 1.87 -64.09
C LEU A 11 -37.07 0.84 -63.13
N LEU A 12 -35.83 0.40 -63.36
CA LEU A 12 -35.18 -0.64 -62.53
C LEU A 12 -33.75 -0.33 -62.09
N VAL A 13 -33.34 0.93 -61.95
CA VAL A 13 -31.95 1.29 -61.55
C VAL A 13 -31.87 2.18 -60.29
N LEU A 14 -32.98 2.66 -59.72
CA LEU A 14 -32.94 3.60 -58.58
C LEU A 14 -33.12 2.98 -57.19
N ALA A 15 -33.38 1.67 -57.07
CA ALA A 15 -33.61 1.02 -55.76
C ALA A 15 -32.33 0.45 -55.10
N SER A 16 -31.24 0.27 -55.84
CA SER A 16 -30.00 -0.33 -55.34
C SER A 16 -29.04 0.67 -54.67
N SER A 17 -29.17 1.97 -54.96
CA SER A 17 -28.32 3.02 -54.38
C SER A 17 -28.76 3.45 -52.97
N ALA A 18 -30.05 3.36 -52.64
CA ALA A 18 -30.57 3.72 -51.31
C ALA A 18 -30.12 2.74 -50.22
N CYS A 19 -30.04 1.43 -50.54
CA CYS A 19 -29.62 0.40 -49.59
C CYS A 19 -28.11 0.49 -49.31
N GLY A 20 -27.29 0.80 -50.32
CA GLY A 20 -25.85 1.01 -50.16
C GLY A 20 -25.50 2.25 -49.31
N TYR A 21 -26.24 3.35 -49.49
CA TYR A 21 -26.05 4.58 -48.70
C TYR A 21 -26.42 4.37 -47.22
N PHE A 22 -27.50 3.63 -46.95
CA PHE A 22 -27.93 3.28 -45.59
C PHE A 22 -26.92 2.37 -44.86
N LEU A 23 -26.36 1.37 -45.55
CA LEU A 23 -25.32 0.50 -44.99
C LEU A 23 -24.02 1.26 -44.71
N TYR A 24 -23.61 2.17 -45.60
CA TYR A 24 -22.42 3.01 -45.41
C TYR A 24 -22.57 3.97 -44.22
N GLN A 25 -23.74 4.61 -44.09
CA GLN A 25 -24.03 5.53 -42.99
C GLN A 25 -24.02 4.82 -41.62
N ASN A 26 -24.57 3.60 -41.55
CA ASN A 26 -24.53 2.79 -40.33
C ASN A 26 -23.10 2.35 -39.97
N ALA A 27 -22.28 1.96 -40.95
CA ALA A 27 -20.87 1.64 -40.69
C ALA A 27 -20.11 2.86 -40.14
N GLN A 28 -20.35 4.06 -40.67
CA GLN A 28 -19.72 5.29 -40.19
C GLN A 28 -20.17 5.66 -38.77
N LEU A 29 -21.47 5.57 -38.47
CA LEU A 29 -22.01 5.80 -37.12
C LEU A 29 -21.46 4.80 -36.10
N TYR A 30 -21.32 3.53 -36.49
CA TYR A 30 -20.72 2.49 -35.68
C TYR A 30 -19.27 2.84 -35.29
N HIS A 31 -18.43 3.16 -36.27
CA HIS A 31 -17.03 3.52 -36.01
C HIS A 31 -16.88 4.82 -35.22
N ASN A 32 -17.72 5.82 -35.48
CA ASN A 32 -17.75 7.06 -34.71
C ASN A 32 -18.13 6.81 -33.25
N SER A 33 -19.07 5.90 -32.99
CA SER A 33 -19.49 5.54 -31.64
C SER A 33 -18.36 4.86 -30.86
N LEU A 34 -17.66 3.89 -31.47
CA LEU A 34 -16.49 3.26 -30.84
C LEU A 34 -15.35 4.25 -30.60
N LYS A 35 -15.09 5.16 -31.55
CA LYS A 35 -14.08 6.21 -31.38
C LYS A 35 -14.45 7.17 -30.23
N ALA A 36 -15.73 7.53 -30.11
CA ALA A 36 -16.21 8.36 -29.01
C ALA A 36 -16.08 7.63 -27.66
N ALA A 37 -16.31 6.31 -27.63
CA ALA A 37 -16.06 5.49 -26.45
C ALA A 37 -14.59 5.50 -26.03
N GLU A 38 -13.65 5.30 -26.97
CA GLU A 38 -12.21 5.41 -26.70
C GLU A 38 -11.80 6.78 -26.15
N VAL A 39 -12.32 7.86 -26.74
CA VAL A 39 -12.06 9.22 -26.23
C VAL A 39 -12.60 9.41 -24.81
N ALA A 40 -13.75 8.83 -24.48
CA ALA A 40 -14.30 8.88 -23.13
C ALA A 40 -13.49 8.02 -22.14
N ILE A 41 -13.03 6.83 -22.56
CA ILE A 41 -12.15 5.95 -21.77
C ILE A 41 -10.84 6.66 -21.42
N ALA A 42 -10.20 7.33 -22.39
CA ALA A 42 -8.98 8.08 -22.17
C ALA A 42 -9.17 9.24 -21.16
N LYS A 43 -10.40 9.76 -21.06
CA LYS A 43 -10.81 10.78 -20.08
C LYS A 43 -11.32 10.19 -18.76
N LYS A 44 -11.29 8.86 -18.59
CA LYS A 44 -11.87 8.11 -17.47
C LYS A 44 -13.37 8.36 -17.27
N ASP A 45 -14.07 8.75 -18.33
CA ASP A 45 -15.52 8.96 -18.32
C ASP A 45 -16.22 7.66 -18.73
N TYR A 46 -16.18 6.67 -17.84
CA TYR A 46 -16.62 5.32 -18.16
C TYR A 46 -18.14 5.24 -18.41
N ARG A 47 -18.93 6.14 -17.79
CA ARG A 47 -20.38 6.24 -18.06
C ARG A 47 -20.64 6.69 -19.50
N ASN A 48 -19.98 7.75 -19.97
CA ASN A 48 -20.13 8.15 -21.37
C ASN A 48 -19.51 7.15 -22.35
N ALA A 49 -18.43 6.46 -21.97
CA ALA A 49 -17.90 5.36 -22.77
C ALA A 49 -18.95 4.25 -22.96
N ALA A 50 -19.60 3.81 -21.88
CA ALA A 50 -20.65 2.79 -21.93
C ALA A 50 -21.82 3.20 -22.83
N ILE A 51 -22.28 4.45 -22.74
CA ILE A 51 -23.34 4.98 -23.62
C ILE A 51 -22.95 4.86 -25.09
N ASN A 52 -21.71 5.20 -25.45
CA ASN A 52 -21.25 5.13 -26.83
C ASN A 52 -21.01 3.69 -27.31
N VAL A 53 -20.62 2.77 -26.43
CA VAL A 53 -20.55 1.33 -26.74
C VAL A 53 -21.93 0.74 -26.97
N GLU A 54 -22.91 1.08 -26.14
CA GLU A 54 -24.31 0.65 -26.35
C GLU A 54 -24.89 1.20 -27.66
N ARG A 55 -24.53 2.42 -28.07
CA ARG A 55 -24.87 2.95 -29.40
C ARG A 55 -24.24 2.12 -30.52
N ALA A 56 -22.97 1.73 -30.38
CA ALA A 56 -22.30 0.88 -31.37
C ALA A 56 -22.98 -0.50 -31.48
N LEU A 57 -23.37 -1.10 -30.35
CA LEU A 57 -24.14 -2.36 -30.29
C LEU A 57 -25.54 -2.20 -30.87
N PHE A 58 -26.21 -1.07 -30.66
CA PHE A 58 -27.51 -0.82 -31.27
C PHE A 58 -27.42 -0.81 -32.81
N ILE A 59 -26.37 -0.21 -33.37
CA ILE A 59 -26.12 -0.16 -34.82
C ILE A 59 -25.68 -1.54 -35.36
N LYS A 60 -24.83 -2.26 -34.62
CA LYS A 60 -24.32 -3.58 -34.98
C LYS A 60 -24.35 -4.51 -33.75
N LYS A 61 -25.48 -5.19 -33.56
CA LYS A 61 -25.78 -6.02 -32.37
C LYS A 61 -24.77 -7.12 -32.11
N ASP A 62 -24.30 -7.76 -33.17
CA ASP A 62 -23.37 -8.90 -33.08
C ASP A 62 -21.91 -8.46 -33.24
N SER A 63 -21.59 -7.20 -32.91
CA SER A 63 -20.21 -6.72 -33.00
C SER A 63 -19.37 -7.25 -31.84
N GLU A 64 -18.48 -8.19 -32.15
CA GLU A 64 -17.48 -8.69 -31.19
C GLU A 64 -16.64 -7.55 -30.57
N ASP A 65 -16.30 -6.52 -31.34
CA ASP A 65 -15.49 -5.40 -30.83
C ASP A 65 -16.28 -4.60 -29.80
N ALA A 66 -17.53 -4.26 -30.09
CA ALA A 66 -18.35 -3.47 -29.16
C ALA A 66 -18.72 -4.28 -27.91
N GLN A 67 -18.93 -5.60 -28.05
CA GLN A 67 -19.12 -6.50 -26.91
C GLN A 67 -17.86 -6.56 -26.04
N ALA A 68 -16.67 -6.66 -26.64
CA ALA A 68 -15.41 -6.65 -25.89
C ALA A 68 -15.22 -5.35 -25.09
N TYR A 69 -15.57 -4.19 -25.66
CA TYR A 69 -15.53 -2.92 -24.91
C TYR A 69 -16.50 -2.93 -23.72
N LYS A 70 -17.71 -3.46 -23.91
CA LYS A 70 -18.71 -3.57 -22.83
C LYS A 70 -18.20 -4.44 -21.69
N GLU A 71 -17.65 -5.61 -22.00
CA GLU A 71 -17.07 -6.55 -21.02
C GLU A 71 -15.90 -5.94 -20.22
N GLN A 72 -15.16 -4.99 -20.80
CA GLN A 72 -14.09 -4.27 -20.09
C GLN A 72 -14.60 -3.07 -19.29
N LEU A 73 -15.65 -2.39 -19.76
CA LEU A 73 -16.19 -1.21 -19.09
C LEU A 73 -16.94 -1.54 -17.80
N GLU A 74 -17.65 -2.67 -17.75
CA GLU A 74 -18.32 -3.13 -16.52
C GLU A 74 -17.38 -3.21 -15.31
N PRO A 75 -16.24 -3.93 -15.36
CA PRO A 75 -15.28 -3.95 -14.26
C PRO A 75 -14.57 -2.60 -14.05
N ALA A 76 -14.35 -1.79 -15.10
CA ALA A 76 -13.74 -0.46 -14.96
C ALA A 76 -14.64 0.52 -14.18
N MET A 77 -15.95 0.52 -14.45
CA MET A 77 -16.92 1.29 -13.65
C MET A 77 -17.01 0.76 -12.22
N ALA A 78 -16.91 -0.56 -12.02
CA ALA A 78 -16.91 -1.14 -10.68
C ALA A 78 -15.72 -0.66 -9.85
N LEU A 79 -14.55 -0.50 -10.48
CA LEU A 79 -13.35 0.09 -9.86
C LEU A 79 -13.53 1.59 -9.56
N GLU A 80 -14.19 2.35 -10.45
CA GLU A 80 -14.44 3.79 -10.25
C GLU A 80 -15.38 4.06 -9.06
N ASN A 81 -16.39 3.21 -8.85
CA ASN A 81 -17.37 3.38 -7.76
C ASN A 81 -16.91 2.77 -6.42
N GLN A 82 -15.68 2.27 -6.34
CA GLN A 82 -15.17 1.63 -5.14
C GLN A 82 -14.76 2.69 -4.10
N GLU A 83 -15.40 2.70 -2.94
CA GLU A 83 -15.14 3.68 -1.87
C GLU A 83 -13.90 3.33 -1.03
N THR A 84 -13.57 2.04 -0.92
CA THR A 84 -12.47 1.54 -0.08
C THR A 84 -11.46 0.76 -0.91
N PHE A 85 -10.17 0.96 -0.65
CA PHE A 85 -9.11 0.22 -1.35
C PHE A 85 -9.07 -1.25 -0.91
N ASP A 86 -9.79 -2.11 -1.66
CA ASP A 86 -9.80 -3.57 -1.48
C ASP A 86 -8.94 -4.21 -2.58
N VAL A 87 -7.80 -4.75 -2.17
CA VAL A 87 -6.80 -5.38 -3.04
C VAL A 87 -7.35 -6.59 -3.79
N ASP A 88 -8.17 -7.42 -3.13
CA ASP A 88 -8.72 -8.64 -3.74
C ASP A 88 -9.75 -8.27 -4.80
N PHE A 89 -10.59 -7.28 -4.49
CA PHE A 89 -11.54 -6.73 -5.44
C PHE A 89 -10.83 -6.11 -6.66
N ILE A 90 -9.84 -5.26 -6.44
CA ILE A 90 -9.08 -4.60 -7.53
C ILE A 90 -8.40 -5.66 -8.41
N THR A 91 -7.79 -6.66 -7.79
CA THR A 91 -7.16 -7.79 -8.50
C THR A 91 -8.18 -8.55 -9.35
N ALA A 92 -9.37 -8.81 -8.82
CA ALA A 92 -10.42 -9.51 -9.54
C ALA A 92 -10.93 -8.72 -10.75
N GLN A 93 -11.17 -7.41 -10.61
CA GLN A 93 -11.70 -6.59 -11.72
C GLN A 93 -10.65 -6.34 -12.80
N THR A 94 -9.40 -6.01 -12.43
CA THR A 94 -8.30 -5.85 -13.39
C THR A 94 -8.06 -7.12 -14.19
N LYS A 95 -8.16 -8.30 -13.56
CA LYS A 95 -8.08 -9.60 -14.25
C LYS A 95 -9.20 -9.81 -15.26
N LYS A 96 -10.43 -9.35 -14.98
CA LYS A 96 -11.53 -9.39 -15.95
C LYS A 96 -11.22 -8.52 -17.16
N ILE A 97 -10.78 -7.28 -16.97
CA ILE A 97 -10.40 -6.36 -18.06
C ILE A 97 -9.33 -6.96 -18.97
N LEU A 98 -8.31 -7.59 -18.37
CA LEU A 98 -7.16 -8.14 -19.08
C LEU A 98 -7.44 -9.47 -19.79
N ARG A 99 -8.47 -10.22 -19.36
CA ARG A 99 -8.88 -11.47 -20.01
C ARG A 99 -9.56 -11.26 -21.36
N VAL A 100 -10.18 -10.10 -21.58
CA VAL A 100 -10.82 -9.76 -22.85
C VAL A 100 -9.73 -9.60 -23.91
N SER A 101 -9.75 -10.42 -24.95
CA SER A 101 -8.68 -10.47 -25.96
C SER A 101 -8.69 -9.24 -26.89
N LYS A 102 -9.87 -8.81 -27.31
CA LYS A 102 -10.13 -7.57 -28.06
C LYS A 102 -10.56 -6.44 -27.10
N GLY A 103 -10.85 -5.25 -27.62
CA GLY A 103 -11.32 -4.12 -26.82
C GLY A 103 -10.34 -2.96 -26.70
N SER A 104 -10.50 -2.14 -25.66
CA SER A 104 -9.71 -0.95 -25.42
C SER A 104 -8.30 -1.30 -24.91
N ALA A 105 -7.29 -0.80 -25.63
CA ALA A 105 -5.90 -0.89 -25.18
C ALA A 105 -5.66 0.00 -23.95
N GLU A 106 -6.36 1.12 -23.86
CA GLU A 106 -6.27 2.07 -22.77
C GLU A 106 -6.78 1.47 -21.45
N LEU A 107 -7.95 0.81 -21.46
CA LEU A 107 -8.44 0.08 -20.27
C LEU A 107 -7.47 -1.00 -19.82
N LYS A 108 -6.83 -1.72 -20.75
CA LYS A 108 -5.81 -2.72 -20.42
C LYS A 108 -4.55 -2.10 -19.83
N ALA A 109 -4.12 -0.93 -20.31
CA ALA A 109 -2.99 -0.21 -19.76
C ALA A 109 -3.28 0.24 -18.31
N GLN A 110 -4.44 0.86 -18.09
CA GLN A 110 -4.90 1.28 -16.76
C GLN A 110 -5.02 0.07 -15.81
N ALA A 111 -5.56 -1.06 -16.27
CA ALA A 111 -5.65 -2.28 -15.46
C ALA A 111 -4.28 -2.87 -15.09
N ARG A 112 -3.29 -2.79 -15.98
CA ARG A 112 -1.90 -3.22 -15.69
C ARG A 112 -1.22 -2.30 -14.68
N GLU A 113 -1.43 -0.99 -14.79
CA GLU A 113 -0.92 -0.02 -13.83
C GLU A 113 -1.49 -0.29 -12.43
N MET A 114 -2.80 -0.53 -12.33
CA MET A 114 -3.43 -0.93 -11.06
C MET A 114 -2.88 -2.25 -10.52
N GLN A 115 -2.64 -3.25 -11.36
CA GLN A 115 -1.99 -4.50 -10.93
C GLN A 115 -0.57 -4.28 -10.41
N ALA A 116 0.21 -3.41 -11.05
CA ALA A 116 1.54 -3.06 -10.58
C ALA A 116 1.50 -2.36 -9.22
N ASN A 117 0.54 -1.44 -9.04
CA ASN A 117 0.33 -0.77 -7.76
C ASN A 117 -0.07 -1.76 -6.66
N VAL A 118 -1.00 -2.68 -6.95
CA VAL A 118 -1.37 -3.76 -6.01
C VAL A 118 -0.17 -4.64 -5.66
N ALA A 119 0.66 -5.02 -6.63
CA ALA A 119 1.84 -5.83 -6.39
C ALA A 119 2.81 -5.12 -5.44
N LYS A 120 3.07 -3.82 -5.69
CA LYS A 120 3.91 -2.99 -4.83
C LYS A 120 3.36 -2.92 -3.40
N LEU A 121 2.06 -2.69 -3.24
CA LEU A 121 1.41 -2.63 -1.92
C LEU A 121 1.48 -3.96 -1.18
N ASN A 122 1.39 -5.09 -1.89
CA ASN A 122 1.55 -6.41 -1.29
C ASN A 122 3.00 -6.67 -0.86
N GLU A 123 3.99 -6.20 -1.61
CA GLU A 123 5.39 -6.26 -1.22
C GLU A 123 5.65 -5.41 0.02
N GLU A 124 5.16 -4.17 0.03
CA GLU A 124 5.24 -3.26 1.20
C GLU A 124 4.58 -3.91 2.42
N LYS A 125 3.35 -4.45 2.28
CA LYS A 125 2.66 -5.17 3.37
C LYS A 125 3.48 -6.34 3.90
N LYS A 126 4.12 -7.12 3.03
CA LYS A 126 4.95 -8.27 3.42
C LYS A 126 6.19 -7.81 4.20
N GLU A 127 6.84 -6.75 3.75
CA GLU A 127 7.99 -6.15 4.45
C GLU A 127 7.59 -5.69 5.85
N PHE A 128 6.47 -4.98 5.98
CA PHE A 128 5.90 -4.59 7.26
C PHE A 128 5.61 -5.77 8.18
N GLN A 129 5.01 -6.85 7.66
CA GLN A 129 4.72 -8.05 8.43
C GLN A 129 6.00 -8.73 8.95
N ASN A 130 7.07 -8.74 8.16
CA ASN A 130 8.36 -9.25 8.59
C ASN A 130 8.93 -8.39 9.73
N ASN A 131 8.95 -7.06 9.56
CA ASN A 131 9.44 -6.13 10.59
C ASN A 131 8.63 -6.22 11.90
N LEU A 132 7.31 -6.39 11.82
CA LEU A 132 6.47 -6.64 13.00
C LEU A 132 6.81 -7.95 13.70
N THR A 133 7.10 -9.00 12.93
CA THR A 133 7.52 -10.30 13.48
C THR A 133 8.87 -10.18 14.18
N GLU A 134 9.79 -9.39 13.63
CA GLU A 134 11.10 -9.11 14.23
C GLU A 134 10.96 -8.32 15.54
N LEU A 135 10.12 -7.28 15.56
CA LEU A 135 9.79 -6.53 16.78
C LEU A 135 9.17 -7.43 17.85
N GLN A 136 8.17 -8.24 17.48
CA GLN A 136 7.53 -9.17 18.40
C GLN A 136 8.52 -10.20 18.97
N THR A 137 9.46 -10.68 18.13
CA THR A 137 10.52 -11.60 18.55
C THR A 137 11.47 -10.92 19.53
N ALA A 138 11.91 -9.69 19.24
CA ALA A 138 12.78 -8.92 20.12
C ALA A 138 12.14 -8.67 21.49
N LEU A 139 10.85 -8.29 21.52
CA LEU A 139 10.09 -8.12 22.75
C LEU A 139 9.96 -9.42 23.54
N SER A 140 9.69 -10.54 22.86
CA SER A 140 9.61 -11.87 23.49
C SER A 140 10.95 -12.31 24.10
N GLN A 141 12.06 -11.94 23.45
CA GLN A 141 13.43 -12.19 23.93
C GLN A 141 13.89 -11.19 24.98
N LYS A 142 13.08 -10.16 25.28
CA LYS A 142 13.41 -9.01 26.14
C LYS A 142 14.65 -8.23 25.66
N ASP A 143 14.94 -8.31 24.36
CA ASP A 143 15.99 -7.53 23.73
C ASP A 143 15.43 -6.15 23.36
N LEU A 144 15.50 -5.22 24.31
CA LEU A 144 14.93 -3.89 24.14
C LEU A 144 15.69 -3.03 23.13
N LEU A 145 17.01 -3.24 22.97
CA LEU A 145 17.81 -2.52 21.97
C LEU A 145 17.37 -2.89 20.56
N LYS A 146 17.23 -4.18 20.29
CA LYS A 146 16.70 -4.64 19.02
C LYS A 146 15.26 -4.17 18.82
N ALA A 147 14.41 -4.28 19.84
CA ALA A 147 13.02 -3.80 19.75
C ALA A 147 12.93 -2.29 19.44
N GLU A 148 13.79 -1.45 20.02
CA GLU A 148 13.85 -0.02 19.72
C GLU A 148 14.25 0.24 18.25
N ALA A 149 15.23 -0.51 17.75
CA ALA A 149 15.67 -0.42 16.36
C ALA A 149 14.55 -0.80 15.39
N GLU A 150 13.86 -1.92 15.62
CA GLU A 150 12.75 -2.36 14.76
C GLU A 150 11.58 -1.37 14.81
N LEU A 151 11.23 -0.86 15.99
CA LEU A 151 10.16 0.12 16.14
C LEU A 151 10.50 1.45 15.44
N THR A 152 11.77 1.87 15.46
CA THR A 152 12.25 3.04 14.72
C THR A 152 12.12 2.84 13.22
N THR A 153 12.44 1.65 12.70
CA THR A 153 12.24 1.30 11.29
C THR A 153 10.76 1.35 10.93
N LEU A 154 9.89 0.71 11.72
CA LEU A 154 8.44 0.68 11.49
C LEU A 154 7.80 2.08 11.50
N ASN A 155 8.24 2.98 12.39
CA ASN A 155 7.70 4.34 12.47
C ASN A 155 8.06 5.22 11.27
N LYS A 156 9.18 4.96 10.58
CA LYS A 156 9.55 5.71 9.36
C LYS A 156 8.65 5.39 8.16
N VAL A 157 8.02 4.22 8.17
CA VAL A 157 7.19 3.75 7.06
C VAL A 157 5.70 4.06 7.30
N ASP A 158 5.32 4.38 8.54
CA ASP A 158 3.93 4.64 8.94
C ASP A 158 3.31 5.88 8.28
N ASP A 159 4.10 6.93 8.02
CA ASP A 159 3.62 8.15 7.34
C ASP A 159 3.08 7.87 5.91
N GLN A 160 3.39 6.70 5.34
CA GLN A 160 3.00 6.32 3.97
C GLN A 160 2.03 5.12 3.93
N ALA A 161 1.80 4.43 5.05
CA ALA A 161 1.10 3.14 5.12
C ALA A 161 -0.35 3.21 5.65
N ILE A 162 -1.00 4.38 5.56
CA ILE A 162 -2.39 4.62 6.04
C ILE A 162 -3.40 3.59 5.49
N HIS A 163 -3.13 3.01 4.32
CA HIS A 163 -3.95 1.99 3.67
C HIS A 163 -3.79 0.58 4.28
N LEU A 164 -2.92 0.38 5.27
CA LEU A 164 -2.66 -0.90 5.97
C LEU A 164 -3.13 -0.85 7.44
N ALA A 165 -4.38 -0.47 7.67
CA ALA A 165 -4.94 -0.25 9.03
C ALA A 165 -4.64 -1.39 10.02
N ASP A 166 -4.79 -2.65 9.60
CA ASP A 166 -4.51 -3.82 10.44
C ASP A 166 -3.04 -3.89 10.89
N VAL A 167 -2.11 -3.57 9.98
CA VAL A 167 -0.66 -3.54 10.26
C VAL A 167 -0.35 -2.44 11.27
N CYS A 168 -0.94 -1.25 11.10
CA CYS A 168 -0.77 -0.13 12.03
C CYS A 168 -1.32 -0.47 13.43
N GLN A 169 -2.44 -1.17 13.52
CA GLN A 169 -3.02 -1.59 14.80
C GLN A 169 -2.09 -2.57 15.55
N VAL A 170 -1.52 -3.56 14.84
CA VAL A 170 -0.56 -4.50 15.44
C VAL A 170 0.69 -3.76 15.90
N ARG A 171 1.24 -2.85 15.09
CA ARG A 171 2.38 -2.02 15.47
C ARG A 171 2.09 -1.23 16.75
N ASN A 172 0.96 -0.54 16.83
CA ASN A 172 0.61 0.27 18.01
C ASN A 172 0.51 -0.58 19.29
N THR A 173 0.02 -1.82 19.16
CA THR A 173 -0.01 -2.77 20.27
C THR A 173 1.40 -3.13 20.72
N LEU A 174 2.29 -3.50 19.80
CA LEU A 174 3.68 -3.82 20.12
C LEU A 174 4.48 -2.60 20.65
N ALA A 175 4.18 -1.39 20.17
CA ALA A 175 4.78 -0.16 20.67
C ALA A 175 4.40 0.10 22.14
N LEU A 176 3.14 -0.20 22.51
CA LEU A 176 2.70 -0.12 23.90
C LEU A 176 3.40 -1.19 24.77
N GLU A 177 3.54 -2.42 24.27
CA GLU A 177 4.28 -3.48 24.95
C GLU A 177 5.75 -3.10 25.17
N PHE A 178 6.41 -2.52 24.15
CA PHE A 178 7.76 -1.97 24.26
C PHE A 178 7.83 -0.91 25.36
N ALA A 179 6.94 0.08 25.35
CA ALA A 179 6.92 1.14 26.37
C ALA A 179 6.75 0.58 27.79
N GLN A 180 5.89 -0.42 27.97
CA GLN A 180 5.70 -1.09 29.26
C GLN A 180 6.95 -1.87 29.70
N ALA A 181 7.64 -2.53 28.77
CA ALA A 181 8.88 -3.25 29.06
C ALA A 181 10.01 -2.28 29.49
N VAL A 182 10.15 -1.16 28.78
CA VAL A 182 11.09 -0.08 29.12
C VAL A 182 10.78 0.48 30.51
N ALA A 183 9.52 0.81 30.81
CA ALA A 183 9.12 1.34 32.11
C ALA A 183 9.48 0.38 33.27
N LYS A 184 9.22 -0.92 33.10
CA LYS A 184 9.60 -1.94 34.10
C LYS A 184 11.11 -2.03 34.30
N GLN A 185 11.89 -1.97 33.21
CA GLN A 185 13.34 -1.99 33.31
C GLN A 185 13.86 -0.70 33.98
N GLN A 186 13.26 0.44 33.67
CA GLN A 186 13.57 1.72 34.27
C GLN A 186 13.40 1.69 35.79
N GLU A 187 12.24 1.23 36.28
CA GLU A 187 11.98 1.09 37.71
C GLU A 187 12.99 0.17 38.40
N ALA A 188 13.27 -1.00 37.82
CA ALA A 188 14.23 -1.95 38.38
C ALA A 188 15.65 -1.36 38.45
N MET A 189 16.06 -0.58 37.44
CA MET A 189 17.36 0.09 37.43
C MET A 189 17.44 1.24 38.43
N GLN A 190 16.38 2.02 38.59
CA GLN A 190 16.32 3.08 39.61
C GLN A 190 16.48 2.52 41.02
N GLN A 191 15.83 1.38 41.32
CA GLN A 191 16.00 0.70 42.61
C GLN A 191 17.45 0.24 42.84
N LYS A 192 18.10 -0.31 41.81
CA LYS A 192 19.52 -0.68 41.88
C LYS A 192 20.42 0.53 42.10
N LEU A 193 20.17 1.63 41.40
CA LEU A 193 20.92 2.88 41.54
C LEU A 193 20.81 3.41 42.98
N GLN A 194 19.59 3.51 43.53
CA GLN A 194 19.36 3.94 44.91
C GLN A 194 20.04 3.04 45.94
N LYS A 195 20.07 1.72 45.71
CA LYS A 195 20.80 0.79 46.58
C LYS A 195 22.30 1.08 46.56
N ALA A 196 22.87 1.28 45.38
CA ALA A 196 24.30 1.57 45.24
C ALA A 196 24.66 2.94 45.84
N GLU A 197 23.80 3.95 45.71
CA GLU A 197 23.97 5.25 46.37
C GLU A 197 24.06 5.11 47.89
N LYS A 198 23.18 4.31 48.50
CA LYS A 198 23.23 4.02 49.94
C LYS A 198 24.54 3.34 50.35
N MET A 199 25.01 2.38 49.55
CA MET A 199 26.28 1.67 49.78
C MET A 199 27.48 2.63 49.73
N ILE A 200 27.50 3.54 48.76
CA ILE A 200 28.54 4.59 48.65
C ILE A 200 28.57 5.45 49.92
N ILE A 201 27.41 5.86 50.43
CA ILE A 201 27.30 6.71 51.63
C ILE A 201 27.91 6.04 52.88
N ILE A 202 27.73 4.72 53.02
CA ILE A 202 28.26 3.95 54.16
C ILE A 202 29.67 3.40 53.93
N GLY A 203 30.30 3.70 52.79
CA GLY A 203 31.67 3.31 52.47
C GLY A 203 31.83 1.91 51.84
N GLU A 204 30.74 1.24 51.48
CA GLU A 204 30.72 -0.06 50.79
C GLU A 204 30.97 0.13 49.28
N PHE A 205 32.15 0.63 48.91
CA PHE A 205 32.45 1.02 47.53
C PHE A 205 32.59 -0.17 46.56
N LEU A 206 33.07 -1.32 47.03
CA LEU A 206 33.21 -2.52 46.20
C LEU A 206 31.84 -3.09 45.83
N GLU A 207 30.95 -3.22 46.81
CA GLU A 207 29.59 -3.68 46.66
C GLU A 207 28.77 -2.72 45.77
N ALA A 208 28.95 -1.42 45.96
CA ALA A 208 28.35 -0.41 45.08
C ALA A 208 28.84 -0.54 43.63
N ASN A 209 30.14 -0.81 43.41
CA ASN A 209 30.70 -0.94 42.07
C ASN A 209 30.10 -2.14 41.32
N LEU A 210 29.90 -3.28 42.00
CA LEU A 210 29.27 -4.47 41.42
C LEU A 210 27.86 -4.20 40.89
N ILE A 211 27.14 -3.23 41.46
CA ILE A 211 25.81 -2.82 41.01
C ILE A 211 25.89 -1.77 39.89
N ILE A 212 26.78 -0.78 40.03
CA ILE A 212 26.87 0.38 39.14
C ILE A 212 27.55 0.06 37.82
N GLU A 213 28.61 -0.75 37.83
CA GLU A 213 29.40 -1.01 36.64
C GLU A 213 28.56 -1.58 35.47
N PRO A 214 27.68 -2.59 35.67
CA PRO A 214 26.80 -3.04 34.61
C PRO A 214 25.85 -1.94 34.11
N LEU A 215 25.32 -1.10 35.01
CA LEU A 215 24.41 0.00 34.63
C LEU A 215 25.11 1.10 33.84
N ALA A 216 26.40 1.34 34.11
CA ALA A 216 27.19 2.37 33.46
C ALA A 216 27.73 1.92 32.09
N THR A 217 27.98 0.63 31.90
CA THR A 217 28.72 0.11 30.74
C THR A 217 27.85 -0.62 29.71
N THR A 218 26.74 -1.22 30.12
CA THR A 218 25.83 -1.90 29.19
C THR A 218 25.15 -0.89 28.28
N GLU A 219 25.08 -1.17 26.99
CA GLU A 219 24.29 -0.39 26.05
C GLU A 219 22.80 -0.47 26.41
N MET A 220 22.08 0.64 26.30
CA MET A 220 20.68 0.73 26.71
C MET A 220 19.88 1.51 25.68
N VAL A 221 18.58 1.25 25.64
CA VAL A 221 17.64 2.03 24.84
C VAL A 221 17.68 3.50 25.23
N LYS A 222 17.34 4.39 24.29
CA LYS A 222 17.45 5.84 24.48
C LYS A 222 16.72 6.33 25.73
N GLU A 223 15.55 5.76 26.04
CA GLU A 223 14.72 6.12 27.19
C GLU A 223 15.43 5.87 28.54
N LEU A 224 16.42 4.97 28.59
CA LEU A 224 17.18 4.65 29.81
C LEU A 224 18.51 5.41 29.92
N ALA A 225 18.86 6.24 28.94
CA ALA A 225 20.16 6.93 28.87
C ALA A 225 20.44 7.81 30.10
N ASN A 226 19.41 8.42 30.69
CA ASN A 226 19.56 9.25 31.89
C ASN A 226 20.02 8.42 33.11
N ILE A 227 19.51 7.19 33.27
CA ILE A 227 19.92 6.31 34.36
C ILE A 227 21.36 5.85 34.14
N GLN A 228 21.72 5.48 32.92
CA GLN A 228 23.10 5.12 32.57
C GLN A 228 24.07 6.26 32.85
N LEU A 229 23.69 7.51 32.54
CA LEU A 229 24.50 8.69 32.85
C LEU A 229 24.70 8.87 34.36
N GLN A 230 23.65 8.67 35.17
CA GLN A 230 23.76 8.72 36.62
C GLN A 230 24.68 7.62 37.16
N ALA A 231 24.55 6.40 36.66
CA ALA A 231 25.44 5.29 37.01
C ALA A 231 26.92 5.62 36.69
N LYS A 232 27.20 6.19 35.51
CA LYS A 232 28.56 6.64 35.13
C LYS A 232 29.13 7.68 36.11
N LYS A 233 28.31 8.61 36.60
CA LYS A 233 28.75 9.60 37.61
C LYS A 233 29.13 8.92 38.92
N LEU A 234 28.29 8.02 39.43
CA LEU A 234 28.58 7.28 40.66
C LEU A 234 29.82 6.39 40.52
N GLN A 235 30.02 5.76 39.35
CA GLN A 235 31.22 4.98 39.06
C GLN A 235 32.48 5.85 39.12
N GLY A 236 32.40 7.10 38.65
CA GLY A 236 33.48 8.08 38.78
C GLY A 236 33.85 8.37 40.23
N ILE A 237 32.84 8.53 41.10
CA ILE A 237 33.03 8.75 42.55
C ILE A 237 33.73 7.54 43.19
N ILE A 238 33.25 6.33 42.92
CA ILE A 238 33.85 5.09 43.44
C ILE A 238 35.32 4.99 43.04
N ARG A 239 35.65 5.25 41.76
CA ARG A 239 37.04 5.20 41.27
C ARG A 239 37.94 6.23 41.92
N GLN A 240 37.43 7.43 42.20
CA GLN A 240 38.20 8.46 42.90
C GLN A 240 38.49 8.05 44.34
N GLN A 241 37.51 7.46 45.04
CA GLN A 241 37.68 6.98 46.41
C GLN A 241 38.69 5.83 46.51
N GLY A 242 38.65 4.87 45.58
CA GLY A 242 39.65 3.79 45.53
C GLY A 242 41.08 4.31 45.39
N LYS A 243 41.32 5.30 44.52
CA LYS A 243 42.64 5.93 44.36
C LYS A 243 43.11 6.64 45.63
N LEU A 244 42.22 7.29 46.36
CA LEU A 244 42.56 7.95 47.63
C LEU A 244 42.95 6.92 48.69
N GLN A 245 42.29 5.75 48.72
CA GLN A 245 42.63 4.66 49.63
C GLN A 245 43.98 4.00 49.31
N GLU A 246 44.36 3.90 48.02
CA GLU A 246 45.68 3.40 47.61
C GLU A 246 46.84 4.36 47.94
N MET A 247 46.52 5.65 48.18
CA MET A 247 47.51 6.70 48.51
C MET A 247 47.71 6.91 50.02
N MET A 248 46.91 6.27 50.87
CA MET A 248 47.00 6.33 52.34
C MET A 248 47.74 5.11 52.90
#